data_AF-A0A7J7GNE6-F1
#
_entry.id   AF-A0A7J7GNE6-F1
#
_cell.length_a   1.000
_cell.length_b   1.000
_cell.length_c   1.000
_cell.angle_alpha   90.00
_cell.angle_beta   90.00
_cell.angle_gamma   90.00
#
_symmetry.space_group_name_H-M   'P 1'
#
loop_
_entity.id
_entity.type
_entity.pdbx_description
1 polymer ?
#
loop_
_entity_poly.entity_id
_entity_poly.type
_entity_poly.pdbx_seq_one_letter_code
_entity_poly.pdbx_strand_id
1 'polypeptide(L)'
;MASGGGMRWWKVLTMGGGWVVGGEALPGNLEKPLGHALKKPQHSVSTVTHSMPPEKIELFKSLEDWVKTNVLIHLKPVEKCWQPQHFLPDPTSDEFLEQVVELRERAMELPDDYFVVLVGDMITEEALPTYQSLLNGYDGIADETGSSLSPWADWIRGWSAEENRHGDLLNKYLYLSGRVDMNQIEKTVQYLIGSGMDIKTENNPYLGMVYTSFQERATSISHGNTARLAKYYGDINLAQICGTIASDEKRHETAYTKIMKKLFELDPDASVIAFADMMRKKITMPAHFMYDGHDDDLFMHFSTIAQRLGVYTAMDYANILDFLVDKWNVEKLSPLSPEGRKAQDYVCGLGPKIRRLEERARLKSKERYAIPFSWIFNRSGSALNHYQYIVTQTASNVLLLSQQDMWSWGAGVTPTGIPITVFGKGIEIEVGIRLGLGRGIEMEEVEVTYFGLILIQNLKRLLRWVQRGGRVGPQGAPQGKFGECRTQVLFVVKIVGVLLQFVKIIVSWEIDAVYP
;
A
#
# COMPACT_ATOMS: atom_id res chain seq x y z
N MET A 1 -72.35 -39.83 -11.66
CA MET A 1 -72.31 -38.82 -10.57
C MET A 1 -70.91 -38.87 -9.93
N ALA A 2 -70.51 -37.82 -9.19
CA ALA A 2 -69.17 -37.67 -8.60
C ALA A 2 -68.79 -38.83 -7.65
N SER A 3 -67.54 -39.06 -7.23
CA SER A 3 -66.28 -38.27 -7.11
C SER A 3 -65.08 -39.27 -7.12
N GLY A 4 -63.78 -38.92 -7.09
CA GLY A 4 -63.04 -37.66 -7.07
C GLY A 4 -61.74 -37.79 -6.27
N GLY A 5 -60.58 -37.69 -6.93
CA GLY A 5 -59.23 -37.70 -6.32
C GLY A 5 -58.56 -39.09 -6.21
N GLY A 6 -57.25 -39.27 -6.44
CA GLY A 6 -56.27 -38.31 -6.98
C GLY A 6 -54.83 -38.65 -6.60
N MET A 7 -54.02 -39.15 -7.54
CA MET A 7 -52.55 -39.14 -7.48
C MET A 7 -51.97 -39.16 -8.90
N ARG A 8 -51.18 -38.13 -9.24
CA ARG A 8 -50.54 -37.99 -10.56
C ARG A 8 -49.07 -38.41 -10.49
N TRP A 9 -48.74 -39.52 -11.14
CA TRP A 9 -47.43 -39.74 -11.73
C TRP A 9 -47.63 -39.77 -13.25
N TRP A 10 -46.96 -38.89 -14.00
CA TRP A 10 -46.85 -39.05 -15.45
C TRP A 10 -45.46 -38.66 -15.96
N LYS A 11 -44.99 -39.48 -16.88
CA LYS A 11 -43.66 -39.49 -17.50
C LYS A 11 -43.90 -39.52 -19.02
N VAL A 12 -42.98 -38.97 -19.82
CA VAL A 12 -42.92 -39.02 -21.31
C VAL A 12 -44.10 -38.31 -22.03
N LEU A 13 -43.94 -37.46 -23.04
CA LEU A 13 -43.38 -37.75 -24.37
C LEU A 13 -43.07 -36.48 -25.19
N THR A 14 -42.11 -36.59 -26.11
CA THR A 14 -41.75 -35.60 -27.13
C THR A 14 -42.33 -35.96 -28.50
N MET A 15 -42.82 -34.96 -29.23
CA MET A 15 -42.92 -34.78 -30.70
C MET A 15 -43.69 -33.46 -30.92
N GLY A 16 -43.46 -32.61 -31.92
CA GLY A 16 -42.81 -32.82 -33.21
C GLY A 16 -43.79 -32.42 -34.30
N GLY A 17 -43.66 -31.22 -34.87
CA GLY A 17 -44.57 -30.72 -35.90
C GLY A 17 -44.18 -29.36 -36.47
N GLY A 18 -44.13 -29.27 -37.80
CA GLY A 18 -44.01 -28.05 -38.59
C GLY A 18 -44.58 -28.29 -39.98
N TRP A 19 -44.80 -27.23 -40.78
CA TRP A 19 -45.05 -27.28 -42.23
C TRP A 19 -44.68 -25.94 -42.89
N VAL A 20 -44.67 -25.89 -44.22
CA VAL A 20 -43.75 -25.08 -45.07
C VAL A 20 -44.48 -24.12 -46.02
N VAL A 21 -43.99 -22.87 -46.16
CA VAL A 21 -43.96 -22.00 -47.38
C VAL A 21 -42.81 -20.98 -47.21
N GLY A 22 -42.02 -20.51 -48.20
CA GLY A 22 -41.83 -21.05 -49.56
C GLY A 22 -41.57 -20.05 -50.72
N GLY A 23 -40.48 -19.24 -50.71
CA GLY A 23 -40.02 -18.51 -51.93
C GLY A 23 -39.36 -17.12 -51.74
N GLU A 24 -38.36 -16.88 -52.61
CA GLU A 24 -37.66 -15.63 -52.98
C GLU A 24 -36.45 -15.12 -52.17
N ALA A 25 -35.40 -14.79 -52.93
CA ALA A 25 -34.14 -14.24 -52.45
C ALA A 25 -33.99 -12.78 -52.91
N LEU A 26 -33.61 -11.90 -51.98
CA LEU A 26 -33.13 -10.55 -52.28
C LEU A 26 -31.81 -10.31 -51.52
N PRO A 27 -30.77 -9.76 -52.17
CA PRO A 27 -29.46 -9.57 -51.54
C PRO A 27 -29.44 -8.32 -50.66
N GLY A 28 -29.69 -8.50 -49.36
CA GLY A 28 -29.58 -7.45 -48.34
C GLY A 28 -28.27 -7.55 -47.57
N ASN A 29 -27.31 -6.67 -47.88
CA ASN A 29 -25.98 -6.66 -47.26
C ASN A 29 -26.06 -6.41 -45.74
N LEU A 30 -25.75 -7.43 -44.93
CA LEU A 30 -25.72 -7.37 -43.46
C LEU A 30 -24.33 -7.65 -42.87
N GLU A 31 -23.28 -7.36 -43.63
CA GLU A 31 -21.99 -6.98 -43.03
C GLU A 31 -22.11 -5.58 -42.40
N LYS A 32 -22.75 -5.52 -41.23
CA LYS A 32 -22.37 -4.51 -40.23
C LYS A 32 -21.20 -5.10 -39.44
N PRO A 33 -19.99 -4.51 -39.51
CA PRO A 33 -18.92 -4.91 -38.61
C PRO A 33 -19.39 -4.73 -37.16
N LEU A 34 -18.92 -5.59 -36.23
CA LEU A 34 -18.93 -5.27 -34.81
C LEU A 34 -17.89 -4.15 -34.55
N GLY A 35 -18.23 -2.94 -34.98
CA GLY A 35 -17.48 -1.73 -34.68
C GLY A 35 -17.55 -1.45 -33.19
N HIS A 36 -16.39 -1.25 -32.56
CA HIS A 36 -16.21 -1.18 -31.11
C HIS A 36 -16.39 -2.50 -30.34
N ALA A 37 -15.80 -3.58 -30.86
CA ALA A 37 -15.10 -4.50 -29.95
C ALA A 37 -14.15 -3.67 -29.06
N LEU A 38 -14.16 -3.94 -27.75
CA LEU A 38 -13.27 -3.29 -26.79
C LEU A 38 -11.84 -3.34 -27.34
N LYS A 39 -11.19 -2.18 -27.44
CA LYS A 39 -9.79 -2.07 -27.86
C LYS A 39 -8.94 -2.62 -26.71
N LYS A 40 -8.87 -3.95 -26.59
CA LYS A 40 -8.02 -4.63 -25.62
C LYS A 40 -6.57 -4.22 -25.94
N PRO A 41 -5.80 -3.72 -24.97
CA PRO A 41 -4.38 -3.50 -25.21
C PRO A 41 -3.75 -4.85 -25.60
N GLN A 42 -2.86 -4.84 -26.59
CA GLN A 42 -2.26 -6.07 -27.12
C GLN A 42 -1.17 -6.57 -26.18
N HIS A 43 -1.59 -7.22 -25.09
CA HIS A 43 -0.69 -7.85 -24.14
C HIS A 43 -0.14 -9.19 -24.67
N SER A 44 1.16 -9.41 -24.51
CA SER A 44 1.81 -10.68 -24.87
C SER A 44 1.56 -11.75 -23.79
N VAL A 45 0.47 -12.50 -23.96
CA VAL A 45 0.09 -13.60 -23.08
C VAL A 45 1.06 -14.78 -23.24
N SER A 46 1.50 -15.34 -22.12
CA SER A 46 2.28 -16.59 -22.07
C SER A 46 1.51 -17.75 -22.70
N THR A 47 2.19 -18.52 -23.56
CA THR A 47 1.63 -19.73 -24.17
C THR A 47 1.95 -21.01 -23.39
N VAL A 48 2.58 -20.89 -22.21
CA VAL A 48 2.96 -22.03 -21.37
C VAL A 48 1.88 -22.29 -20.33
N THR A 49 1.31 -23.50 -20.36
CA THR A 49 0.32 -24.03 -19.41
C THR A 49 0.77 -25.41 -18.93
N HIS A 50 0.27 -25.81 -17.76
CA HIS A 50 0.55 -27.12 -17.13
C HIS A 50 2.04 -27.48 -17.07
N SER A 51 2.87 -26.56 -16.57
CA SER A 51 4.33 -26.77 -16.49
C SER A 51 4.77 -27.70 -15.34
N MET A 52 3.84 -28.06 -14.45
CA MET A 52 4.08 -29.05 -13.41
C MET A 52 3.99 -30.47 -13.99
N PRO A 53 4.98 -31.35 -13.73
CA PRO A 53 4.87 -32.77 -14.11
C PRO A 53 3.62 -33.42 -13.48
N PRO A 54 2.75 -34.12 -14.25
CA PRO A 54 1.47 -34.63 -13.77
C PRO A 54 1.55 -35.54 -12.55
N GLU A 55 2.64 -36.28 -12.37
CA GLU A 55 2.87 -37.12 -11.19
C GLU A 55 2.93 -36.33 -9.88
N LYS A 56 3.21 -35.02 -9.92
CA LYS A 56 3.19 -34.15 -8.73
C LYS A 56 1.79 -33.77 -8.27
N ILE A 57 0.73 -34.01 -9.07
CA ILE A 57 -0.67 -33.80 -8.63
C ILE A 57 -0.98 -34.66 -7.39
N GLU A 58 -0.45 -35.88 -7.33
CA GLU A 58 -0.63 -36.78 -6.18
C GLU A 58 0.01 -36.24 -4.89
N LEU A 59 1.03 -35.37 -4.98
CA LEU A 59 1.58 -34.68 -3.81
C LEU A 59 0.53 -33.74 -3.19
N PHE A 60 -0.16 -32.94 -4.00
CA PHE A 60 -1.17 -32.01 -3.52
C PHE A 60 -2.40 -32.74 -2.96
N LYS A 61 -2.82 -33.85 -3.57
CA LYS A 61 -3.83 -34.74 -2.99
C LYS A 61 -3.39 -35.32 -1.64
N SER A 62 -2.14 -35.78 -1.53
CA SER A 62 -1.61 -36.31 -0.26
C SER A 62 -1.52 -35.28 0.87
N LEU A 63 -1.60 -33.98 0.54
CA LEU A 63 -1.56 -32.87 1.49
C LEU A 63 -2.93 -32.43 2.01
N GLU A 64 -4.06 -32.98 1.55
CA GLU A 64 -5.40 -32.49 1.92
C GLU A 64 -5.66 -32.47 3.44
N ASP A 65 -5.36 -33.56 4.16
CA ASP A 65 -5.49 -33.60 5.63
C ASP A 65 -4.54 -32.62 6.33
N TRP A 66 -3.36 -32.38 5.74
CA TRP A 66 -2.44 -31.36 6.24
C TRP A 66 -3.01 -29.96 6.03
N VAL A 67 -3.54 -29.64 4.86
CA VAL A 67 -4.22 -28.36 4.55
C VAL A 67 -5.37 -28.10 5.50
N LYS A 68 -6.23 -29.11 5.71
CA LYS A 68 -7.36 -29.03 6.64
C LYS A 68 -6.95 -28.65 8.07
N THR A 69 -5.80 -29.14 8.53
CA THR A 69 -5.30 -28.92 9.89
C THR A 69 -4.30 -27.77 10.03
N ASN A 70 -3.69 -27.30 8.93
CA ASN A 70 -2.60 -26.32 8.94
C ASN A 70 -2.87 -25.04 8.16
N VAL A 71 -3.78 -25.06 7.18
CA VAL A 71 -4.07 -23.93 6.28
C VAL A 71 -5.45 -23.37 6.59
N LEU A 72 -6.50 -24.21 6.63
CA LEU A 72 -7.87 -23.75 6.88
C LEU A 72 -8.04 -23.07 8.26
N ILE A 73 -7.17 -23.38 9.22
CA ILE A 73 -7.12 -22.71 10.53
C ILE A 73 -6.80 -21.20 10.45
N HIS A 74 -6.31 -20.72 9.31
CA HIS A 74 -6.02 -19.31 9.09
C HIS A 74 -7.23 -18.51 8.57
N LEU A 75 -8.29 -19.18 8.10
CA LEU A 75 -9.59 -18.56 7.82
C LEU A 75 -10.31 -18.22 9.13
N LYS A 76 -10.95 -17.05 9.19
CA LYS A 76 -11.84 -16.67 10.29
C LYS A 76 -13.22 -17.30 10.04
N PRO A 77 -13.87 -17.90 11.05
CA PRO A 77 -15.28 -18.25 10.95
C PRO A 77 -16.12 -17.00 10.67
N VAL A 78 -17.10 -17.07 9.77
CA VAL A 78 -17.89 -15.92 9.29
C VAL A 78 -18.48 -15.09 10.44
N GLU A 79 -19.01 -15.74 11.48
CA GLU A 79 -19.55 -15.12 12.71
C GLU A 79 -18.52 -14.33 13.54
N LYS A 80 -17.23 -14.40 13.18
CA LYS A 80 -16.10 -13.68 13.78
C LYS A 80 -15.37 -12.79 12.76
N CYS A 81 -15.83 -12.75 11.52
CA CYS A 81 -15.34 -11.81 10.52
C CYS A 81 -15.91 -10.42 10.79
N TRP A 82 -15.11 -9.39 10.48
CA TRP A 82 -15.66 -8.06 10.27
C TRP A 82 -16.48 -8.07 8.97
N GLN A 83 -17.47 -7.19 8.89
CA GLN A 83 -18.23 -6.95 7.67
C GLN A 83 -18.08 -5.48 7.25
N PRO A 84 -18.19 -5.13 5.96
CA PRO A 84 -18.04 -3.75 5.49
C PRO A 84 -18.90 -2.74 6.28
N GLN A 85 -20.12 -3.12 6.65
CA GLN A 85 -21.05 -2.28 7.42
C GLN A 85 -20.53 -1.90 8.81
N HIS A 86 -19.54 -2.60 9.39
CA HIS A 86 -18.93 -2.24 10.68
C HIS A 86 -18.10 -0.95 10.60
N PHE A 87 -17.76 -0.48 9.40
CA PHE A 87 -16.89 0.69 9.18
C PHE A 87 -17.57 1.81 8.38
N LEU A 88 -18.73 1.55 7.79
CA LEU A 88 -19.48 2.48 6.95
C LEU A 88 -20.65 3.09 7.75
N PRO A 89 -21.13 4.28 7.37
CA PRO A 89 -22.39 4.85 7.88
C PRO A 89 -23.53 3.83 7.83
N ASP A 90 -24.33 3.74 8.91
CA ASP A 90 -25.44 2.80 9.02
C ASP A 90 -26.68 3.36 8.30
N PRO A 91 -27.13 2.78 7.17
CA PRO A 91 -28.27 3.28 6.41
C PRO A 91 -29.63 3.10 7.12
N THR A 92 -29.66 2.49 8.31
CA THR A 92 -30.85 2.29 9.14
C THR A 92 -30.89 3.18 10.38
N SER A 93 -29.83 3.92 10.67
CA SER A 93 -29.72 4.89 11.77
C SER A 93 -30.32 6.24 11.35
N ASP A 94 -30.99 6.92 12.28
CA ASP A 94 -31.54 8.28 12.05
C ASP A 94 -30.41 9.29 11.76
N GLU A 95 -29.21 9.02 12.27
CA GLU A 95 -27.98 9.78 12.09
C GLU A 95 -27.21 9.44 10.79
N PHE A 96 -27.74 8.58 9.91
CA PHE A 96 -27.06 8.14 8.67
C PHE A 96 -26.52 9.31 7.84
N LEU A 97 -27.32 10.35 7.64
CA LEU A 97 -26.93 11.51 6.83
C LEU A 97 -25.81 12.31 7.48
N GLU A 98 -25.79 12.40 8.81
CA GLU A 98 -24.73 13.08 9.57
C GLU A 98 -23.41 12.29 9.47
N GLN A 99 -23.48 10.97 9.65
CA GLN A 99 -22.32 10.06 9.48
C GLN A 99 -21.72 10.13 8.06
N VAL A 100 -22.56 10.27 7.02
CA VAL A 100 -22.11 10.49 5.64
C VAL A 100 -21.46 11.87 5.46
N VAL A 101 -22.00 12.92 6.08
CA VAL A 101 -21.38 14.26 6.05
C VAL A 101 -20.00 14.23 6.71
N GLU A 102 -19.87 13.66 7.92
CA GLU A 102 -18.58 13.56 8.60
C GLU A 102 -17.53 12.76 7.80
N LEU A 103 -17.94 11.67 7.13
CA LEU A 103 -17.05 10.90 6.26
C LEU A 103 -16.51 11.79 5.12
N ARG A 104 -17.38 12.59 4.49
CA ARG A 104 -17.01 13.49 3.40
C ARG A 104 -16.14 14.64 3.89
N GLU A 105 -16.38 15.17 5.09
CA GLU A 105 -15.53 16.17 5.72
C GLU A 105 -14.12 15.65 5.96
N ARG A 106 -13.96 14.48 6.59
CA ARG A 106 -12.65 13.83 6.74
C ARG A 106 -11.99 13.57 5.38
N ALA A 107 -12.75 13.11 4.39
CA ALA A 107 -12.25 12.83 3.04
C ALA A 107 -11.74 14.07 2.27
N MET A 108 -12.09 15.30 2.68
CA MET A 108 -11.54 16.52 2.08
C MET A 108 -10.09 16.80 2.48
N GLU A 109 -9.63 16.30 3.63
CA GLU A 109 -8.27 16.51 4.14
C GLU A 109 -7.22 15.59 3.47
N LEU A 110 -7.67 14.53 2.77
CA LEU A 110 -6.76 13.63 2.04
C LEU A 110 -6.46 14.18 0.64
N PRO A 111 -5.19 14.20 0.22
CA PRO A 111 -4.79 14.72 -1.09
C PRO A 111 -5.22 13.78 -2.24
N ASP A 112 -5.38 14.33 -3.44
CA ASP A 112 -5.75 13.54 -4.63
C ASP A 112 -4.75 12.41 -4.95
N ASP A 113 -3.45 12.60 -4.67
CA ASP A 113 -2.44 11.53 -4.75
C ASP A 113 -2.82 10.29 -3.94
N TYR A 114 -3.37 10.49 -2.74
CA TYR A 114 -3.79 9.40 -1.87
C TYR A 114 -5.00 8.68 -2.46
N PHE A 115 -5.97 9.42 -3.01
CA PHE A 115 -7.12 8.83 -3.69
C PHE A 115 -6.74 8.06 -4.96
N VAL A 116 -5.75 8.53 -5.75
CA VAL A 116 -5.25 7.75 -6.91
C VAL A 116 -4.72 6.38 -6.47
N VAL A 117 -4.02 6.30 -5.33
CA VAL A 117 -3.50 5.03 -4.83
C VAL A 117 -4.61 4.17 -4.22
N LEU A 118 -5.47 4.73 -3.37
CA LEU A 118 -6.60 3.99 -2.77
C LEU A 118 -7.58 3.44 -3.83
N VAL A 119 -7.78 4.17 -4.93
CA VAL A 119 -8.56 3.71 -6.08
C VAL A 119 -7.84 2.56 -6.81
N GLY A 120 -6.53 2.65 -7.04
CA GLY A 120 -5.79 1.55 -7.67
C GLY A 120 -5.75 0.28 -6.82
N ASP A 121 -5.65 0.42 -5.48
CA ASP A 121 -5.82 -0.68 -4.54
C ASP A 121 -7.25 -1.26 -4.66
N MET A 122 -8.30 -0.44 -4.58
CA MET A 122 -9.71 -0.88 -4.71
C MET A 122 -10.04 -1.57 -6.05
N ILE A 123 -9.55 -1.03 -7.17
CA ILE A 123 -9.74 -1.64 -8.51
C ILE A 123 -9.07 -3.02 -8.58
N THR A 124 -7.99 -3.21 -7.82
CA THR A 124 -7.34 -4.52 -7.69
C THR A 124 -8.23 -5.47 -6.89
N GLU A 125 -8.76 -5.07 -5.72
CA GLU A 125 -9.68 -5.92 -4.94
C GLU A 125 -10.94 -6.33 -5.73
N GLU A 126 -11.55 -5.41 -6.48
CA GLU A 126 -12.75 -5.67 -7.30
C GLU A 126 -12.51 -6.67 -8.44
N ALA A 127 -11.25 -6.91 -8.85
CA ALA A 127 -10.91 -7.89 -9.87
C ALA A 127 -10.86 -9.35 -9.36
N LEU A 128 -11.26 -9.59 -8.11
CA LEU A 128 -11.36 -10.90 -7.43
C LEU A 128 -11.85 -12.09 -8.28
N PRO A 129 -12.86 -12.00 -9.17
CA PRO A 129 -13.26 -13.13 -10.03
C PRO A 129 -12.10 -13.70 -10.86
N THR A 130 -11.14 -12.85 -11.24
CA THR A 130 -9.91 -13.23 -11.95
C THR A 130 -8.98 -14.05 -11.06
N TYR A 131 -8.91 -13.71 -9.76
CA TYR A 131 -7.98 -14.32 -8.81
C TYR A 131 -8.49 -15.68 -8.34
N GLN A 132 -9.80 -15.81 -8.11
CA GLN A 132 -10.43 -17.10 -7.88
C GLN A 132 -10.31 -18.01 -9.11
N SER A 133 -10.47 -17.47 -10.32
CA SER A 133 -10.29 -18.22 -11.57
C SER A 133 -8.84 -18.70 -11.77
N LEU A 134 -7.85 -17.89 -11.38
CA LEU A 134 -6.44 -18.28 -11.36
C LEU A 134 -6.20 -19.44 -10.38
N LEU A 135 -6.70 -19.36 -9.14
CA LEU A 135 -6.55 -20.40 -8.14
C LEU A 135 -7.19 -21.72 -8.59
N ASN A 136 -8.38 -21.65 -9.18
CA ASN A 136 -9.06 -22.79 -9.81
C ASN A 136 -8.41 -23.25 -11.13
N GLY A 137 -7.40 -22.55 -11.63
CA GLY A 137 -6.56 -22.97 -12.74
C GLY A 137 -5.34 -23.80 -12.32
N TYR A 138 -5.09 -24.00 -11.03
CA TYR A 138 -3.90 -24.72 -10.55
C TYR A 138 -4.10 -26.23 -10.44
N ASP A 139 -3.19 -26.97 -11.09
CA ASP A 139 -3.17 -28.43 -11.17
C ASP A 139 -3.14 -29.08 -9.79
N GLY A 140 -4.15 -29.89 -9.49
CA GLY A 140 -4.25 -30.66 -8.24
C GLY A 140 -4.78 -29.92 -7.02
N ILE A 141 -5.17 -28.65 -7.14
CA ILE A 141 -5.80 -27.87 -6.05
C ILE A 141 -7.11 -27.16 -6.43
N ALA A 142 -7.54 -27.24 -7.70
CA ALA A 142 -8.72 -26.58 -8.23
C ALA A 142 -10.06 -27.07 -7.63
N ASP A 143 -11.07 -26.18 -7.59
CA ASP A 143 -12.45 -26.55 -7.30
C ASP A 143 -13.19 -27.08 -8.54
N GLU A 144 -13.03 -28.38 -8.80
CA GLU A 144 -13.61 -29.12 -9.93
C GLU A 144 -15.15 -29.01 -10.08
N THR A 145 -15.88 -28.60 -9.05
CA THR A 145 -17.37 -28.57 -9.05
C THR A 145 -17.98 -27.26 -8.55
N GLY A 146 -17.16 -26.23 -8.26
CA GLY A 146 -17.59 -25.03 -7.52
C GLY A 146 -18.10 -25.31 -6.10
N SER A 147 -17.87 -26.53 -5.61
CA SER A 147 -18.43 -27.10 -4.38
C SER A 147 -17.66 -28.35 -3.91
N SER A 148 -16.45 -28.57 -4.44
CA SER A 148 -15.61 -29.73 -4.12
C SER A 148 -15.31 -29.79 -2.63
N LEU A 149 -15.35 -30.99 -2.05
CA LEU A 149 -15.05 -31.25 -0.64
C LEU A 149 -13.54 -31.33 -0.34
N SER A 150 -12.69 -31.03 -1.33
CA SER A 150 -11.25 -30.91 -1.12
C SER A 150 -10.95 -29.73 -0.19
N PRO A 151 -10.09 -29.90 0.84
CA PRO A 151 -9.59 -28.80 1.66
C PRO A 151 -8.92 -27.67 0.87
N TRP A 152 -8.42 -27.95 -0.34
CA TRP A 152 -7.91 -26.91 -1.25
C TRP A 152 -9.05 -26.03 -1.80
N ALA A 153 -10.14 -26.65 -2.25
CA ALA A 153 -11.32 -25.94 -2.73
C ALA A 153 -12.03 -25.17 -1.59
N ASP A 154 -12.08 -25.73 -0.38
CA ASP A 154 -12.51 -25.02 0.83
C ASP A 154 -11.66 -23.78 1.10
N TRP A 155 -10.32 -23.87 0.95
CA TRP A 155 -9.44 -22.71 1.06
C TRP A 155 -9.76 -21.67 -0.01
N ILE A 156 -9.86 -22.04 -1.29
CA ILE A 156 -10.10 -21.09 -2.40
C ILE A 156 -11.42 -20.35 -2.20
N ARG A 157 -12.50 -21.06 -1.86
CA ARG A 157 -13.82 -20.45 -1.59
C ARG A 157 -13.79 -19.58 -0.33
N GLY A 158 -13.17 -20.06 0.74
CA GLY A 158 -13.08 -19.34 2.03
C GLY A 158 -12.24 -18.08 1.95
N TRP A 159 -11.09 -18.13 1.27
CA TRP A 159 -10.26 -16.98 0.94
C TRP A 159 -11.05 -15.98 0.10
N SER A 160 -11.66 -16.40 -1.04
CA SER A 160 -12.44 -15.49 -1.90
C SER A 160 -13.61 -14.83 -1.17
N ALA A 161 -14.25 -15.52 -0.22
CA ALA A 161 -15.31 -14.95 0.61
C ALA A 161 -14.78 -13.93 1.64
N GLU A 162 -13.53 -14.09 2.11
CA GLU A 162 -12.86 -13.07 2.91
C GLU A 162 -12.49 -11.85 2.04
N GLU A 163 -11.86 -12.06 0.88
CA GLU A 163 -11.42 -11.02 -0.08
C GLU A 163 -12.56 -10.12 -0.57
N ASN A 164 -13.73 -10.68 -0.87
CA ASN A 164 -14.86 -9.93 -1.43
C ASN A 164 -15.21 -8.69 -0.58
N ARG A 165 -15.04 -8.78 0.74
CA ARG A 165 -15.32 -7.69 1.69
C ARG A 165 -14.34 -6.51 1.55
N HIS A 166 -13.15 -6.72 0.98
CA HIS A 166 -12.14 -5.67 0.79
C HIS A 166 -12.61 -4.69 -0.30
N GLY A 167 -12.92 -5.21 -1.49
CA GLY A 167 -13.53 -4.45 -2.59
C GLY A 167 -14.85 -3.81 -2.17
N ASP A 168 -15.76 -4.59 -1.56
CA ASP A 168 -17.05 -4.11 -1.06
C ASP A 168 -16.94 -2.89 -0.12
N LEU A 169 -15.93 -2.87 0.76
CA LEU A 169 -15.71 -1.81 1.73
C LEU A 169 -15.06 -0.58 1.10
N LEU A 170 -13.99 -0.77 0.32
CA LEU A 170 -13.28 0.31 -0.35
C LEU A 170 -14.17 1.01 -1.39
N ASN A 171 -14.97 0.25 -2.15
CA ASN A 171 -15.94 0.78 -3.10
C ASN A 171 -16.92 1.74 -2.42
N LYS A 172 -17.58 1.29 -1.35
CA LYS A 172 -18.59 2.09 -0.63
C LYS A 172 -17.97 3.30 0.06
N TYR A 173 -16.75 3.19 0.60
CA TYR A 173 -16.01 4.35 1.13
C TYR A 173 -15.73 5.39 0.02
N LEU A 174 -15.17 4.95 -1.11
CA LEU A 174 -14.85 5.83 -2.25
C LEU A 174 -16.10 6.49 -2.83
N TYR A 175 -17.19 5.73 -3.02
CA TYR A 175 -18.50 6.25 -3.43
C TYR A 175 -19.02 7.33 -2.48
N LEU A 176 -19.04 7.06 -1.17
CA LEU A 176 -19.55 8.02 -0.18
C LEU A 176 -18.67 9.27 -0.07
N SER A 177 -17.35 9.14 -0.25
CA SER A 177 -16.38 10.25 -0.15
C SER A 177 -16.68 11.42 -1.09
N GLY A 178 -17.24 11.14 -2.28
CA GLY A 178 -17.42 12.14 -3.34
C GLY A 178 -16.13 12.75 -3.89
N ARG A 179 -14.95 12.16 -3.62
CA ARG A 179 -13.64 12.66 -4.05
C ARG A 179 -13.22 12.18 -5.43
N VAL A 180 -13.85 11.12 -5.93
CA VAL A 180 -13.48 10.34 -7.12
C VAL A 180 -14.64 10.16 -8.12
N ASP A 181 -14.31 9.90 -9.38
CA ASP A 181 -15.25 9.60 -10.47
C ASP A 181 -15.54 8.09 -10.51
N MET A 182 -16.60 7.68 -9.82
CA MET A 182 -17.00 6.26 -9.75
C MET A 182 -17.31 5.65 -11.12
N ASN A 183 -17.86 6.40 -12.07
CA ASN A 183 -18.15 5.88 -13.41
C ASN A 183 -16.87 5.57 -14.20
N GLN A 184 -15.80 6.35 -14.02
CA GLN A 184 -14.48 6.00 -14.57
C GLN A 184 -13.83 4.81 -13.85
N ILE A 185 -14.02 4.68 -12.54
CA ILE A 185 -13.54 3.53 -11.75
C ILE A 185 -14.24 2.24 -12.18
N GLU A 186 -15.57 2.24 -12.24
CA GLU A 186 -16.41 1.10 -12.65
C GLU A 186 -16.05 0.61 -14.06
N LYS A 187 -15.83 1.53 -15.01
CA LYS A 187 -15.29 1.19 -16.33
C LYS A 187 -13.91 0.55 -16.25
N THR A 188 -13.02 1.06 -15.41
CA THR A 188 -11.67 0.50 -15.23
C THR A 188 -11.71 -0.92 -14.67
N VAL A 189 -12.57 -1.19 -13.68
CA VAL A 189 -12.84 -2.54 -13.16
C VAL A 189 -13.38 -3.44 -14.26
N GLN A 190 -14.36 -2.97 -15.06
CA GLN A 190 -14.93 -3.74 -16.16
C GLN A 190 -13.88 -4.09 -17.24
N TYR A 191 -12.99 -3.14 -17.59
CA TYR A 191 -11.86 -3.41 -18.49
C TYR A 191 -10.87 -4.42 -17.90
N LEU A 192 -10.54 -4.29 -16.61
CA LEU A 192 -9.58 -5.17 -15.94
C LEU A 192 -10.10 -6.61 -15.86
N ILE A 193 -11.33 -6.84 -15.37
CA ILE A 193 -11.97 -8.16 -15.34
C ILE A 193 -12.12 -8.72 -16.77
N GLY A 194 -12.51 -7.88 -17.74
CA GLY A 194 -12.62 -8.28 -19.14
C GLY A 194 -11.29 -8.63 -19.82
N SER A 195 -10.16 -8.16 -19.28
CA SER A 195 -8.80 -8.46 -19.72
C SER A 195 -8.17 -9.65 -18.98
N GLY A 196 -8.56 -9.88 -17.72
CA GLY A 196 -7.92 -10.84 -16.83
C GLY A 196 -6.49 -10.40 -16.48
N MET A 197 -5.60 -11.37 -16.26
CA MET A 197 -4.17 -11.13 -16.02
C MET A 197 -3.32 -12.31 -16.51
N ASP A 198 -2.08 -12.04 -16.95
CA ASP A 198 -1.05 -13.08 -17.14
C ASP A 198 0.11 -12.89 -16.16
N ILE A 199 0.11 -13.71 -15.12
CA ILE A 199 1.15 -13.74 -14.08
C ILE A 199 2.16 -14.88 -14.27
N LYS A 200 2.06 -15.64 -15.38
CA LYS A 200 3.05 -16.65 -15.81
C LYS A 200 3.31 -17.78 -14.79
N THR A 201 2.26 -18.18 -14.07
CA THR A 201 2.27 -19.30 -13.12
C THR A 201 1.83 -20.64 -13.74
N GLU A 202 1.47 -20.67 -15.03
CA GLU A 202 1.49 -21.89 -15.88
C GLU A 202 0.70 -23.10 -15.34
N ASN A 203 -0.44 -22.85 -14.68
CA ASN A 203 -1.24 -23.87 -13.97
C ASN A 203 -0.48 -24.62 -12.85
N ASN A 204 0.75 -24.21 -12.54
CA ASN A 204 1.66 -24.88 -11.64
C ASN A 204 1.51 -24.33 -10.21
N PRO A 205 0.98 -25.11 -9.25
CA PRO A 205 0.80 -24.64 -7.88
C PRO A 205 2.11 -24.25 -7.18
N TYR A 206 3.30 -24.76 -7.56
CA TYR A 206 4.55 -24.27 -6.98
C TYR A 206 4.83 -22.80 -7.36
N LEU A 207 4.59 -22.44 -8.62
CA LEU A 207 4.70 -21.05 -9.08
C LEU A 207 3.60 -20.18 -8.43
N GLY A 208 2.38 -20.72 -8.34
CA GLY A 208 1.24 -20.08 -7.69
C GLY A 208 1.48 -19.76 -6.21
N MET A 209 1.98 -20.71 -5.42
CA MET A 209 2.22 -20.52 -3.97
C MET A 209 3.37 -19.54 -3.69
N VAL A 210 4.37 -19.45 -4.57
CA VAL A 210 5.38 -18.38 -4.52
C VAL A 210 4.75 -17.03 -4.83
N TYR A 211 3.92 -16.96 -5.87
CA TYR A 211 3.25 -15.73 -6.29
C TYR A 211 2.31 -15.17 -5.22
N THR A 212 1.38 -15.97 -4.69
CA THR A 212 0.42 -15.53 -3.66
C THR A 212 1.15 -15.15 -2.39
N SER A 213 2.12 -15.95 -1.91
CA SER A 213 2.95 -15.59 -0.75
C SER A 213 3.66 -14.23 -0.88
N PHE A 214 3.99 -13.82 -2.10
CA PHE A 214 4.59 -12.52 -2.37
C PHE A 214 3.54 -11.41 -2.42
N GLN A 215 2.43 -11.62 -3.15
CA GLN A 215 1.39 -10.60 -3.33
C GLN A 215 0.64 -10.26 -2.05
N GLU A 216 0.26 -11.27 -1.26
CA GLU A 216 -0.40 -11.12 0.05
C GLU A 216 0.44 -10.30 1.03
N ARG A 217 1.77 -10.36 0.88
CA ARG A 217 2.66 -9.50 1.65
C ARG A 217 2.76 -8.09 1.06
N ALA A 218 2.67 -7.95 -0.25
CA ALA A 218 2.67 -6.65 -0.94
C ALA A 218 1.40 -5.85 -0.62
N THR A 219 0.22 -6.48 -0.67
CA THR A 219 -1.08 -5.91 -0.28
C THR A 219 -1.11 -5.58 1.22
N SER A 220 -0.64 -6.47 2.11
CA SER A 220 -0.50 -6.18 3.55
C SER A 220 0.39 -4.95 3.82
N ILE A 221 1.44 -4.74 3.01
CA ILE A 221 2.29 -3.54 3.07
C ILE A 221 1.56 -2.32 2.50
N SER A 222 0.90 -2.43 1.34
CA SER A 222 0.14 -1.34 0.69
C SER A 222 -0.95 -0.80 1.62
N HIS A 223 -1.88 -1.67 2.02
CA HIS A 223 -2.97 -1.37 2.96
C HIS A 223 -2.44 -0.89 4.33
N GLY A 224 -1.33 -1.45 4.80
CA GLY A 224 -0.66 -0.99 6.01
C GLY A 224 -0.08 0.42 5.89
N ASN A 225 0.41 0.83 4.72
CA ASN A 225 0.91 2.18 4.45
C ASN A 225 -0.22 3.18 4.20
N THR A 226 -1.26 2.82 3.43
CA THR A 226 -2.44 3.68 3.24
C THR A 226 -3.13 3.94 4.58
N ALA A 227 -3.26 2.93 5.45
CA ALA A 227 -3.74 3.12 6.83
C ALA A 227 -2.93 4.15 7.64
N ARG A 228 -1.60 4.13 7.51
CA ARG A 228 -0.71 5.12 8.17
C ARG A 228 -0.91 6.52 7.62
N LEU A 229 -1.05 6.66 6.30
CA LEU A 229 -1.30 7.94 5.63
C LEU A 229 -2.69 8.50 5.95
N ALA A 230 -3.74 7.68 5.91
CA ALA A 230 -5.10 8.08 6.33
C ALA A 230 -5.11 8.67 7.74
N LYS A 231 -4.47 7.98 8.69
CA LYS A 231 -4.31 8.46 10.06
C LYS A 231 -3.52 9.78 10.15
N TYR A 232 -2.49 9.95 9.32
CA TYR A 232 -1.70 11.18 9.25
C TYR A 232 -2.53 12.37 8.74
N TYR A 233 -3.42 12.14 7.76
CA TYR A 233 -4.38 13.14 7.25
C TYR A 233 -5.65 13.27 8.12
N GLY A 234 -5.72 12.61 9.28
CA GLY A 234 -6.80 12.77 10.26
C GLY A 234 -8.00 11.80 10.11
N ASP A 235 -8.08 11.02 9.03
CA ASP A 235 -9.16 10.02 8.88
C ASP A 235 -8.83 8.70 9.60
N ILE A 236 -9.21 8.65 10.87
CA ILE A 236 -9.05 7.47 11.74
C ILE A 236 -9.95 6.30 11.28
N ASN A 237 -11.12 6.58 10.69
CA ASN A 237 -12.03 5.53 10.21
C ASN A 237 -11.44 4.86 8.97
N LEU A 238 -10.95 5.63 8.00
CA LEU A 238 -10.22 5.07 6.86
C LEU A 238 -8.94 4.33 7.28
N ALA A 239 -8.22 4.81 8.30
CA ALA A 239 -7.08 4.09 8.87
C ALA A 239 -7.47 2.74 9.48
N GLN A 240 -8.67 2.63 10.07
CA GLN A 240 -9.23 1.36 10.55
C GLN A 240 -9.66 0.44 9.39
N ILE A 241 -10.25 0.99 8.32
CA ILE A 241 -10.61 0.26 7.09
C ILE A 241 -9.37 -0.42 6.49
N CYS A 242 -8.37 0.36 6.08
CA CYS A 242 -7.15 -0.16 5.45
C CYS A 242 -6.36 -1.05 6.42
N GLY A 243 -6.29 -0.70 7.71
CA GLY A 243 -5.62 -1.53 8.73
C GLY A 243 -6.31 -2.87 9.00
N THR A 244 -7.63 -2.94 8.81
CA THR A 244 -8.41 -4.18 8.97
C THR A 244 -8.20 -5.09 7.77
N ILE A 245 -8.24 -4.55 6.54
CA ILE A 245 -7.91 -5.28 5.32
C ILE A 245 -6.49 -5.85 5.43
N ALA A 246 -5.49 -5.01 5.73
CA ALA A 246 -4.09 -5.43 5.96
C ALA A 246 -3.91 -6.58 6.98
N SER A 247 -4.85 -6.75 7.92
CA SER A 247 -4.86 -7.83 8.92
C SER A 247 -5.39 -9.17 8.38
N ASP A 248 -6.17 -9.13 7.30
CA ASP A 248 -6.65 -10.30 6.57
C ASP A 248 -5.56 -10.79 5.62
N GLU A 249 -5.00 -9.92 4.79
CA GLU A 249 -3.77 -10.16 3.98
C GLU A 249 -2.69 -10.88 4.81
N LYS A 250 -2.50 -10.45 6.07
CA LYS A 250 -1.45 -11.01 6.93
C LYS A 250 -1.71 -12.46 7.35
N ARG A 251 -2.98 -12.88 7.44
CA ARG A 251 -3.36 -14.28 7.68
C ARG A 251 -3.19 -15.09 6.41
N HIS A 252 -3.56 -14.54 5.25
CA HIS A 252 -3.41 -15.21 3.96
C HIS A 252 -1.93 -15.38 3.59
N GLU A 253 -1.08 -14.35 3.73
CA GLU A 253 0.39 -14.45 3.66
C GLU A 253 0.89 -15.59 4.55
N THR A 254 0.38 -15.68 5.79
CA THR A 254 0.79 -16.74 6.74
C THR A 254 0.37 -18.12 6.24
N ALA A 255 -0.80 -18.27 5.63
CA ALA A 255 -1.29 -19.53 5.07
C ALA A 255 -0.48 -19.95 3.82
N TYR A 256 -0.34 -19.07 2.83
CA TYR A 256 0.41 -19.35 1.60
C TYR A 256 1.90 -19.59 1.86
N THR A 257 2.54 -18.78 2.71
CA THR A 257 3.96 -19.01 3.07
C THR A 257 4.15 -20.32 3.83
N LYS A 258 3.12 -20.82 4.55
CA LYS A 258 3.14 -22.12 5.23
C LYS A 258 2.94 -23.28 4.24
N ILE A 259 2.08 -23.14 3.23
CA ILE A 259 1.96 -24.11 2.13
C ILE A 259 3.30 -24.22 1.40
N MET A 260 3.87 -23.09 0.96
CA MET A 260 5.14 -23.09 0.23
C MET A 260 6.28 -23.63 1.09
N LYS A 261 6.31 -23.34 2.39
CA LYS A 261 7.25 -23.99 3.33
C LYS A 261 7.08 -25.51 3.35
N LYS A 262 5.84 -26.01 3.32
CA LYS A 262 5.60 -27.45 3.30
C LYS A 262 6.06 -28.11 1.98
N LEU A 263 5.94 -27.39 0.86
CA LEU A 263 6.53 -27.82 -0.42
C LEU A 263 8.05 -27.86 -0.35
N PHE A 264 8.72 -26.88 0.28
CA PHE A 264 10.16 -26.93 0.53
C PHE A 264 10.60 -28.12 1.42
N GLU A 265 9.76 -28.60 2.33
CA GLU A 265 10.05 -29.80 3.14
C GLU A 265 9.92 -31.11 2.36
N LEU A 266 9.05 -31.18 1.35
CA LEU A 266 8.71 -32.41 0.63
C LEU A 266 9.40 -32.52 -0.74
N ASP A 267 9.58 -31.39 -1.42
CA ASP A 267 10.22 -31.27 -2.73
C ASP A 267 11.06 -29.97 -2.77
N PRO A 268 12.20 -29.93 -2.06
CA PRO A 268 13.04 -28.73 -1.97
C PRO A 268 13.59 -28.29 -3.33
N ASP A 269 13.80 -29.22 -4.26
CA ASP A 269 14.41 -28.93 -5.56
C ASP A 269 13.41 -28.26 -6.51
N ALA A 270 12.21 -28.82 -6.68
CA ALA A 270 11.17 -28.16 -7.47
C ALA A 270 10.76 -26.82 -6.83
N SER A 271 10.70 -26.76 -5.51
CA SER A 271 10.35 -25.54 -4.76
C SER A 271 11.35 -24.39 -4.98
N VAL A 272 12.66 -24.66 -4.90
CA VAL A 272 13.67 -23.61 -5.13
C VAL A 272 13.76 -23.21 -6.60
N ILE A 273 13.56 -24.16 -7.53
CA ILE A 273 13.51 -23.89 -8.97
C ILE A 273 12.31 -22.99 -9.31
N ALA A 274 11.13 -23.30 -8.77
CA ALA A 274 9.91 -22.50 -8.94
C ALA A 274 10.06 -21.07 -8.36
N PHE A 275 10.66 -20.93 -7.18
CA PHE A 275 10.94 -19.61 -6.59
C PHE A 275 11.90 -18.81 -7.47
N ALA A 276 12.99 -19.43 -7.94
CA ALA A 276 13.93 -18.77 -8.86
C ALA A 276 13.28 -18.40 -10.20
N ASP A 277 12.37 -19.22 -10.72
CA ASP A 277 11.66 -18.96 -11.97
C ASP A 277 10.71 -17.76 -11.86
N MET A 278 9.85 -17.71 -10.83
CA MET A 278 9.01 -16.54 -10.55
C MET A 278 9.84 -15.27 -10.35
N MET A 279 11.01 -15.36 -9.71
CA MET A 279 11.92 -14.22 -9.57
C MET A 279 12.58 -13.77 -10.90
N ARG A 280 12.84 -14.69 -11.84
CA ARG A 280 13.32 -14.35 -13.20
C ARG A 280 12.23 -13.70 -14.05
N LYS A 281 11.01 -14.23 -13.97
CA LYS A 281 9.79 -13.66 -14.59
C LYS A 281 9.44 -12.28 -14.00
N LYS A 282 9.87 -12.04 -12.75
CA LYS A 282 9.42 -10.99 -11.83
C LYS A 282 7.99 -11.25 -11.36
N ILE A 283 7.68 -10.83 -10.13
CA ILE A 283 6.30 -10.85 -9.64
C ILE A 283 5.55 -9.67 -10.26
N THR A 284 4.84 -9.96 -11.34
CA THR A 284 3.91 -9.03 -12.00
C THR A 284 2.76 -8.70 -11.05
N MET A 285 2.35 -7.44 -10.96
CA MET A 285 1.15 -7.07 -10.17
C MET A 285 -0.12 -7.60 -10.84
N PRO A 286 -1.14 -8.06 -10.09
CA PRO A 286 -2.33 -8.65 -10.70
C PRO A 286 -3.04 -7.67 -11.65
N ALA A 287 -3.19 -6.40 -11.23
CA ALA A 287 -3.82 -5.34 -12.02
C ALA A 287 -2.90 -4.67 -13.08
N HIS A 288 -1.88 -5.36 -13.61
CA HIS A 288 -0.97 -4.79 -14.60
C HIS A 288 -1.59 -4.49 -15.99
N PHE A 289 -2.81 -4.99 -16.26
CA PHE A 289 -3.61 -4.67 -17.46
C PHE A 289 -4.71 -3.61 -17.18
N MET A 290 -4.55 -2.82 -16.13
CA MET A 290 -5.48 -1.75 -15.76
C MET A 290 -5.53 -0.66 -16.84
N TYR A 291 -6.74 -0.33 -17.29
CA TYR A 291 -7.01 0.61 -18.39
C TYR A 291 -8.39 1.25 -18.19
N ASP A 292 -8.51 2.58 -18.32
CA ASP A 292 -9.73 3.35 -18.00
C ASP A 292 -10.52 3.86 -19.22
N GLY A 293 -10.09 3.45 -20.42
CA GLY A 293 -10.68 3.85 -21.69
C GLY A 293 -9.87 4.86 -22.50
N HIS A 294 -8.78 5.42 -21.96
CA HIS A 294 -7.94 6.39 -22.69
C HIS A 294 -6.45 6.41 -22.28
N ASP A 295 -6.07 6.00 -21.05
CA ASP A 295 -4.66 5.90 -20.64
C ASP A 295 -4.11 4.47 -20.81
N ASP A 296 -3.35 4.24 -21.89
CA ASP A 296 -2.69 2.95 -22.18
C ASP A 296 -1.57 2.58 -21.16
N ASP A 297 -1.04 3.56 -20.41
CA ASP A 297 0.05 3.40 -19.43
C ASP A 297 -0.44 3.54 -17.96
N LEU A 298 -1.76 3.46 -17.73
CA LEU A 298 -2.40 3.76 -16.45
C LEU A 298 -1.80 3.03 -15.24
N PHE A 299 -1.46 1.74 -15.37
CA PHE A 299 -0.79 1.00 -14.31
C PHE A 299 0.62 1.56 -13.96
N MET A 300 1.38 2.01 -14.97
CA MET A 300 2.69 2.65 -14.76
C MET A 300 2.54 4.03 -14.10
N HIS A 301 1.51 4.78 -14.46
CA HIS A 301 1.18 6.05 -13.80
C HIS A 301 0.75 5.84 -12.34
N PHE A 302 -0.20 4.94 -12.07
CA PHE A 302 -0.64 4.58 -10.72
C PHE A 302 0.54 4.13 -9.83
N SER A 303 1.34 3.16 -10.31
CA SER A 303 2.47 2.65 -9.54
C SER A 303 3.56 3.71 -9.29
N THR A 304 3.71 4.70 -10.16
CA THR A 304 4.56 5.87 -9.92
C THR A 304 4.07 6.73 -8.75
N ILE A 305 2.75 6.92 -8.60
CA ILE A 305 2.18 7.65 -7.46
C ILE A 305 2.32 6.84 -6.17
N ALA A 306 2.04 5.53 -6.19
CA ALA A 306 2.22 4.64 -5.04
C ALA A 306 3.68 4.60 -4.54
N GLN A 307 4.64 4.51 -5.47
CA GLN A 307 6.08 4.60 -5.21
C GLN A 307 6.50 5.97 -4.66
N ARG A 308 5.84 7.06 -5.08
CA ARG A 308 6.11 8.44 -4.61
C ARG A 308 5.58 8.71 -3.21
N LEU A 309 4.39 8.19 -2.87
CA LEU A 309 3.81 8.27 -1.53
C LEU A 309 4.49 7.30 -0.54
N GLY A 310 5.25 6.32 -1.03
CA GLY A 310 5.83 5.27 -0.19
C GLY A 310 4.81 4.24 0.26
N VAL A 311 3.71 4.07 -0.49
CA VAL A 311 2.68 3.06 -0.22
C VAL A 311 3.18 1.66 -0.60
N TYR A 312 3.73 1.53 -1.79
CA TYR A 312 4.45 0.34 -2.21
C TYR A 312 5.62 0.73 -3.11
N THR A 313 6.82 0.23 -2.79
CA THR A 313 8.06 0.63 -3.47
C THR A 313 8.88 -0.55 -3.98
N ALA A 314 9.81 -0.28 -4.90
CA ALA A 314 10.81 -1.27 -5.31
C ALA A 314 11.73 -1.72 -4.14
N MET A 315 11.82 -0.95 -3.06
CA MET A 315 12.49 -1.36 -1.82
C MET A 315 11.64 -2.37 -1.04
N ASP A 316 10.31 -2.21 -1.03
CA ASP A 316 9.39 -3.17 -0.41
C ASP A 316 9.37 -4.51 -1.17
N TYR A 317 9.40 -4.48 -2.50
CA TYR A 317 9.63 -5.69 -3.31
C TYR A 317 10.89 -6.45 -2.86
N ALA A 318 12.01 -5.75 -2.66
CA ALA A 318 13.24 -6.37 -2.18
C ALA A 318 13.13 -6.87 -0.71
N ASN A 319 12.41 -6.14 0.14
CA ASN A 319 12.12 -6.56 1.53
C ASN A 319 11.26 -7.82 1.59
N ILE A 320 10.28 -7.98 0.70
CA ILE A 320 9.44 -9.18 0.58
C ILE A 320 10.29 -10.37 0.14
N LEU A 321 11.12 -10.20 -0.89
CA LEU A 321 12.04 -11.24 -1.36
C LEU A 321 12.96 -11.73 -0.23
N ASP A 322 13.67 -10.82 0.45
CA ASP A 322 14.59 -11.17 1.53
C ASP A 322 13.85 -11.86 2.69
N PHE A 323 12.63 -11.42 3.01
CA PHE A 323 11.77 -12.08 4.00
C PHE A 323 11.39 -13.52 3.59
N LEU A 324 11.00 -13.74 2.33
CA LEU A 324 10.60 -15.08 1.86
C LEU A 324 11.79 -16.05 1.80
N VAL A 325 12.97 -15.56 1.43
CA VAL A 325 14.24 -16.31 1.48
C VAL A 325 14.54 -16.81 2.90
N ASP A 326 14.40 -15.95 3.92
CA ASP A 326 14.57 -16.32 5.33
C ASP A 326 13.43 -17.24 5.83
N LYS A 327 12.18 -16.89 5.54
CA LYS A 327 10.96 -17.60 5.97
C LYS A 327 10.94 -19.07 5.53
N TRP A 328 11.44 -19.34 4.32
CA TRP A 328 11.60 -20.69 3.76
C TRP A 328 13.00 -21.28 3.97
N ASN A 329 13.90 -20.55 4.65
CA ASN A 329 15.26 -20.97 5.00
C ASN A 329 16.08 -21.41 3.77
N VAL A 330 15.88 -20.71 2.64
CA VAL A 330 16.35 -21.11 1.30
C VAL A 330 17.87 -21.30 1.24
N GLU A 331 18.62 -20.42 1.91
CA GLU A 331 20.09 -20.49 2.00
C GLU A 331 20.61 -21.81 2.60
N LYS A 332 19.83 -22.47 3.47
CA LYS A 332 20.25 -23.69 4.18
C LYS A 332 19.65 -24.99 3.60
N LEU A 333 18.98 -24.91 2.45
CA LEU A 333 18.44 -26.09 1.76
C LEU A 333 19.59 -27.00 1.28
N SER A 334 19.56 -28.25 1.71
CA SER A 334 20.52 -29.30 1.33
C SER A 334 19.95 -30.68 1.67
N PRO A 335 20.17 -31.71 0.82
CA PRO A 335 20.81 -31.66 -0.50
C PRO A 335 19.88 -31.08 -1.58
N LEU A 336 20.48 -30.57 -2.66
CA LEU A 336 19.81 -30.09 -3.87
C LEU A 336 20.50 -30.66 -5.13
N SER A 337 19.83 -30.61 -6.28
CA SER A 337 20.42 -30.88 -7.59
C SER A 337 21.38 -29.75 -8.03
N PRO A 338 22.15 -29.92 -9.12
CA PRO A 338 22.94 -28.81 -9.69
C PRO A 338 22.08 -27.62 -10.12
N GLU A 339 20.87 -27.89 -10.60
CA GLU A 339 19.87 -26.91 -11.03
C GLU A 339 19.25 -26.21 -9.82
N GLY A 340 18.90 -26.97 -8.78
CA GLY A 340 18.41 -26.46 -7.49
C GLY A 340 19.43 -25.54 -6.81
N ARG A 341 20.73 -25.89 -6.82
CA ARG A 341 21.80 -24.99 -6.32
C ARG A 341 21.90 -23.69 -7.12
N LYS A 342 21.88 -23.74 -8.46
CA LYS A 342 21.87 -22.52 -9.30
C LYS A 342 20.65 -21.64 -9.02
N ALA A 343 19.50 -22.25 -8.71
CA ALA A 343 18.29 -21.54 -8.30
C ALA A 343 18.46 -20.90 -6.92
N GLN A 344 18.94 -21.64 -5.92
CA GLN A 344 19.27 -21.17 -4.57
C GLN A 344 20.21 -19.94 -4.60
N ASP A 345 21.37 -20.07 -5.26
CA ASP A 345 22.35 -18.99 -5.43
C ASP A 345 21.75 -17.75 -6.10
N TYR A 346 20.87 -17.95 -7.09
CA TYR A 346 20.20 -16.87 -7.79
C TYR A 346 19.27 -16.08 -6.87
N VAL A 347 18.37 -16.76 -6.13
CA VAL A 347 17.37 -16.10 -5.28
C VAL A 347 18.04 -15.42 -4.08
N CYS A 348 18.90 -16.12 -3.34
CA CYS A 348 19.63 -15.55 -2.21
C CYS A 348 20.50 -14.35 -2.62
N GLY A 349 21.04 -14.37 -3.84
CA GLY A 349 21.83 -13.26 -4.40
C GLY A 349 21.02 -12.14 -5.05
N LEU A 350 19.68 -12.17 -5.06
CA LEU A 350 18.86 -11.24 -5.85
C LEU A 350 18.46 -9.96 -5.10
N GLY A 351 18.09 -10.02 -3.81
CA GLY A 351 17.71 -8.84 -3.02
C GLY A 351 18.72 -7.69 -3.07
N PRO A 352 20.03 -7.95 -2.79
CA PRO A 352 21.08 -6.94 -2.92
C PRO A 352 21.33 -6.45 -4.36
N LYS A 353 20.86 -7.15 -5.40
CA LYS A 353 20.91 -6.66 -6.79
C LYS A 353 19.76 -5.69 -7.06
N ILE A 354 18.54 -6.01 -6.61
CA ILE A 354 17.36 -5.15 -6.79
C ILE A 354 17.58 -3.80 -6.09
N ARG A 355 18.00 -3.79 -4.82
CA ARG A 355 18.26 -2.56 -4.06
C ARG A 355 19.27 -1.62 -4.76
N ARG A 356 20.35 -2.17 -5.33
CA ARG A 356 21.36 -1.39 -6.10
C ARG A 356 20.86 -0.88 -7.45
N LEU A 357 19.80 -1.48 -8.01
CA LEU A 357 19.16 -0.97 -9.23
C LEU A 357 18.17 0.15 -8.91
N GLU A 358 17.39 0.00 -7.83
CA GLU A 358 16.47 1.02 -7.29
C GLU A 358 17.23 2.31 -6.93
N GLU A 359 18.32 2.22 -6.17
CA GLU A 359 19.12 3.38 -5.76
C GLU A 359 19.66 4.15 -6.98
N ARG A 360 20.12 3.43 -8.02
CA ARG A 360 20.58 4.01 -9.29
C ARG A 360 19.46 4.63 -10.12
N ALA A 361 18.24 4.09 -10.06
CA ALA A 361 17.08 4.64 -10.75
C ALA A 361 16.64 5.96 -10.07
N ARG A 362 16.57 5.96 -8.72
CA ARG A 362 16.21 7.13 -7.92
C ARG A 362 17.18 8.31 -8.10
N LEU A 363 18.48 8.03 -8.28
CA LEU A 363 19.49 9.05 -8.60
C LEU A 363 19.34 9.66 -10.01
N LYS A 364 18.57 9.03 -10.91
CA LYS A 364 18.30 9.51 -12.27
C LYS A 364 16.95 10.19 -12.42
N SER A 365 15.95 9.85 -11.61
CA SER A 365 14.62 10.47 -11.65
C SER A 365 14.66 11.90 -11.07
N LYS A 366 14.80 12.91 -11.94
CA LYS A 366 14.82 14.33 -11.55
C LYS A 366 13.51 15.08 -11.83
N GLU A 367 12.67 14.58 -12.72
CA GLU A 367 11.45 15.28 -13.14
C GLU A 367 10.20 14.68 -12.48
N ARG A 368 9.30 15.56 -12.03
CA ARG A 368 8.02 15.22 -11.41
C ARG A 368 6.90 15.81 -12.25
N TYR A 369 6.48 15.09 -13.27
CA TYR A 369 5.33 15.47 -14.07
C TYR A 369 4.04 15.27 -13.26
N ALA A 370 3.11 16.20 -13.41
CA ALA A 370 1.77 16.09 -12.85
C ALA A 370 0.92 15.30 -13.85
N ILE A 371 0.53 14.08 -13.49
CA ILE A 371 -0.20 13.15 -14.39
C ILE A 371 -1.70 13.29 -14.09
N PRO A 372 -2.56 13.61 -15.08
CA PRO A 372 -4.01 13.59 -14.90
C PRO A 372 -4.53 12.16 -14.77
N PHE A 373 -5.46 11.92 -13.85
CA PHE A 373 -6.13 10.62 -13.69
C PHE A 373 -7.64 10.80 -13.82
N SER A 374 -8.28 9.96 -14.65
CA SER A 374 -9.74 10.06 -14.86
C SER A 374 -10.53 9.74 -13.59
N TRP A 375 -10.02 8.85 -12.74
CA TRP A 375 -10.59 8.51 -11.43
C TRP A 375 -10.74 9.69 -10.47
N ILE A 376 -10.01 10.79 -10.67
CA ILE A 376 -10.14 12.04 -9.90
C ILE A 376 -10.60 13.19 -10.82
N PHE A 377 -11.52 12.90 -11.74
CA PHE A 377 -12.12 13.86 -12.67
C PHE A 377 -11.08 14.60 -13.54
N ASN A 378 -10.02 13.89 -13.97
CA ASN A 378 -8.87 14.43 -14.71
C ASN A 378 -8.08 15.51 -13.98
N ARG A 379 -8.25 15.66 -12.66
CA ARG A 379 -7.29 16.42 -11.84
C ARG A 379 -5.92 15.73 -11.91
N SER A 380 -4.86 16.53 -11.88
CA SER A 380 -3.50 15.98 -11.88
C SER A 380 -3.09 15.54 -10.49
N GLY A 381 -2.62 14.30 -10.38
CA GLY A 381 -1.82 13.85 -9.24
C GLY A 381 -0.68 14.86 -9.04
N SER A 382 -0.63 15.43 -7.85
CA SER A 382 0.00 16.71 -7.60
C SER A 382 1.51 16.69 -7.87
N ALA A 383 2.04 17.79 -8.39
CA ALA A 383 3.45 18.12 -8.18
C ALA A 383 3.62 18.84 -6.82
N LEU A 384 2.98 18.33 -5.75
CA LEU A 384 3.07 18.97 -4.43
C LEU A 384 4.48 18.81 -3.83
N ASN A 385 4.90 19.87 -3.18
CA ASN A 385 6.25 20.03 -2.66
C ASN A 385 6.53 19.02 -1.53
N HIS A 386 7.29 17.97 -1.89
CA HIS A 386 7.83 16.93 -1.00
C HIS A 386 8.62 17.47 0.21
N TYR A 387 8.94 18.78 0.22
CA TYR A 387 9.32 19.56 1.40
C TYR A 387 8.48 19.21 2.64
N GLN A 388 7.15 19.16 2.51
CA GLN A 388 6.26 19.00 3.66
C GLN A 388 6.18 17.57 4.22
N TYR A 389 6.70 16.57 3.50
CA TYR A 389 6.82 15.19 3.98
C TYR A 389 8.22 14.94 4.58
N ILE A 390 9.29 15.32 3.89
CA ILE A 390 10.68 15.12 4.36
C ILE A 390 10.99 15.97 5.59
N VAL A 391 10.61 17.25 5.62
CA VAL A 391 10.89 18.13 6.77
C VAL A 391 10.17 17.60 8.02
N THR A 392 8.94 17.12 7.89
CA THR A 392 8.12 16.62 9.00
C THR A 392 8.61 15.26 9.52
N GLN A 393 9.02 14.34 8.65
CA GLN A 393 9.75 13.11 9.04
C GLN A 393 11.06 13.44 9.77
N THR A 394 11.85 14.39 9.26
CA THR A 394 13.14 14.76 9.87
C THR A 394 12.93 15.45 11.22
N ALA A 395 11.97 16.36 11.32
CA ALA A 395 11.59 17.02 12.58
C ALA A 395 11.04 16.03 13.61
N SER A 396 10.22 15.06 13.20
CA SER A 396 9.67 14.04 14.10
C SER A 396 10.75 13.10 14.63
N ASN A 397 11.70 12.68 13.78
CA ASN A 397 12.84 11.87 14.19
C ASN A 397 13.80 12.66 15.10
N VAL A 398 14.00 13.96 14.86
CA VAL A 398 14.77 14.84 15.76
C VAL A 398 14.05 15.06 17.09
N LEU A 399 12.72 15.20 17.11
CA LEU A 399 11.93 15.26 18.35
C LEU A 399 12.03 13.95 19.15
N LEU A 400 11.89 12.80 18.49
CA LEU A 400 12.01 11.48 19.11
C LEU A 400 13.40 11.24 19.72
N LEU A 401 14.47 11.61 18.98
CA LEU A 401 15.83 11.61 19.51
C LEU A 401 15.97 12.54 20.72
N SER A 402 15.40 13.75 20.65
CA SER A 402 15.44 14.70 21.79
C SER A 402 14.66 14.20 23.01
N GLN A 403 13.56 13.47 22.82
CA GLN A 403 12.83 12.85 23.93
C GLN A 403 13.61 11.68 24.54
N GLN A 404 14.18 10.78 23.73
CA GLN A 404 15.01 9.68 24.23
C GLN A 404 16.22 10.21 25.02
N ASP A 405 16.87 11.28 24.53
CA ASP A 405 17.92 11.97 25.27
C ASP A 405 17.36 12.57 26.59
N MET A 406 16.24 13.30 26.57
CA MET A 406 15.66 13.92 27.78
C MET A 406 15.31 12.92 28.88
N TRP A 407 14.76 11.74 28.54
CA TRP A 407 14.44 10.70 29.54
C TRP A 407 15.68 10.17 30.26
N SER A 408 16.87 10.21 29.64
CA SER A 408 18.12 9.77 30.29
C SER A 408 18.72 10.80 31.28
N TRP A 409 18.14 12.01 31.39
CA TRP A 409 18.66 13.11 32.24
C TRP A 409 17.77 13.42 33.46
N GLY A 410 16.67 12.70 33.69
CA GLY A 410 15.87 12.78 34.92
C GLY A 410 15.17 14.12 35.17
N ALA A 411 14.99 14.95 34.15
CA ALA A 411 14.35 16.26 34.26
C ALA A 411 12.83 16.17 33.99
N GLY A 412 12.03 16.18 35.05
CA GLY A 412 10.57 16.21 34.94
C GLY A 412 10.05 17.57 34.45
N VAL A 413 9.71 17.66 33.15
CA VAL A 413 8.99 18.80 32.55
C VAL A 413 7.86 18.27 31.67
N THR A 414 6.61 18.52 32.07
CA THR A 414 5.42 18.21 31.26
C THR A 414 5.20 19.30 30.19
N PRO A 415 5.17 18.98 28.89
CA PRO A 415 4.87 19.97 27.86
C PRO A 415 3.36 20.28 27.83
N THR A 416 2.99 21.53 28.11
CA THR A 416 1.70 22.08 27.67
C THR A 416 1.82 22.49 26.20
N GLY A 417 0.83 22.15 25.39
CA GLY A 417 0.93 22.15 23.92
C GLY A 417 1.29 23.49 23.28
N ILE A 418 2.03 23.42 22.16
CA ILE A 418 2.31 24.54 21.26
C ILE A 418 1.24 24.48 20.15
N PRO A 419 0.37 25.49 19.98
CA PRO A 419 -0.50 25.57 18.81
C PRO A 419 0.34 25.91 17.58
N ILE A 420 0.10 25.22 16.47
CA ILE A 420 0.65 25.55 15.16
C ILE A 420 -0.54 25.95 14.27
N THR A 421 -0.52 27.19 13.79
CA THR A 421 -1.53 27.69 12.84
C THR A 421 -0.86 27.89 11.49
N VAL A 422 -1.43 27.32 10.43
CA VAL A 422 -0.86 27.37 9.07
C VAL A 422 -1.76 28.20 8.18
N PHE A 423 -1.22 29.26 7.58
CA PHE A 423 -1.89 30.01 6.51
C PHE A 423 -1.17 29.79 5.18
N GLY A 424 -1.92 29.78 4.08
CA GLY A 424 -1.57 29.10 2.81
C GLY A 424 -0.33 29.56 2.02
N LYS A 425 0.56 30.40 2.57
CA LYS A 425 1.87 30.74 1.98
C LYS A 425 3.03 30.87 2.99
N GLY A 426 2.88 30.45 4.25
CA GLY A 426 3.97 30.48 5.24
C GLY A 426 3.67 29.69 6.51
N ILE A 427 4.72 29.20 7.18
CA ILE A 427 4.63 28.63 8.52
C ILE A 427 5.13 29.69 9.50
N GLU A 428 4.23 30.20 10.33
CA GLU A 428 4.57 31.05 11.46
C GLU A 428 4.72 30.18 12.71
N ILE A 429 5.85 30.26 13.40
CA ILE A 429 6.11 29.48 14.62
C ILE A 429 6.19 30.46 15.78
N GLU A 430 5.07 30.66 16.48
CA GLU A 430 5.02 31.52 17.65
C GLU A 430 5.65 30.80 18.86
N VAL A 431 6.97 30.98 19.05
CA VAL A 431 7.70 30.43 20.20
C VAL A 431 7.51 31.33 21.42
N GLY A 432 6.33 31.23 22.05
CA GLY A 432 5.97 31.97 23.27
C GLY A 432 6.77 31.57 24.52
N ILE A 433 8.04 31.98 24.62
CA ILE A 433 8.86 31.76 25.83
C ILE A 433 8.49 32.78 26.92
N ARG A 434 7.53 32.44 27.78
CA ARG A 434 7.11 33.28 28.91
C ARG A 434 8.12 33.22 30.07
N LEU A 435 9.25 33.90 29.95
CA LEU A 435 10.18 34.13 31.06
C LEU A 435 9.64 35.23 31.98
N GLY A 436 9.07 34.83 33.11
CA GLY A 436 8.58 35.75 34.14
C GLY A 436 9.71 36.48 34.88
N LEU A 437 10.10 37.65 34.38
CA LEU A 437 10.80 38.67 35.15
C LEU A 437 9.93 39.93 35.17
N GLY A 438 9.68 40.46 36.37
CA GLY A 438 8.64 41.47 36.58
C GLY A 438 8.99 42.85 36.03
N ARG A 439 7.92 43.61 35.75
CA ARG A 439 7.81 44.97 35.17
C ARG A 439 7.71 44.99 33.64
N GLY A 440 6.65 45.65 33.17
CA GLY A 440 6.15 45.50 31.81
C GLY A 440 6.81 46.41 30.78
N ILE A 441 6.73 45.95 29.54
CA ILE A 441 6.96 46.69 28.30
C ILE A 441 5.92 46.14 27.32
N GLU A 442 5.04 46.99 26.78
CA GLU A 442 4.22 46.65 25.61
C GLU A 442 5.11 46.75 24.36
N MET A 443 4.93 45.84 23.40
CA MET A 443 5.66 45.87 22.12
C MET A 443 4.67 45.82 20.97
N GLU A 444 4.76 46.83 20.09
CA GLU A 444 4.01 46.91 18.83
C GLU A 444 4.52 45.88 17.80
N GLU A 445 3.69 45.60 16.79
CA GLU A 445 4.02 44.73 15.66
C GLU A 445 5.23 45.27 14.87
N VAL A 446 6.18 44.40 14.51
CA VAL A 446 7.32 44.74 13.66
C VAL A 446 7.57 43.64 12.64
N GLU A 447 7.53 43.99 11.36
CA GLU A 447 7.59 43.06 10.22
C GLU A 447 8.87 42.19 10.18
N VAL A 448 8.67 40.93 9.79
CA VAL A 448 9.72 39.90 9.80
C VAL A 448 10.62 40.01 8.57
N THR A 449 11.70 40.79 8.69
CA THR A 449 12.89 40.61 7.82
C THR A 449 14.22 40.98 8.50
N TYR A 450 14.21 41.76 9.59
CA TYR A 450 15.43 42.28 10.21
C TYR A 450 16.10 41.38 11.26
N PHE A 451 15.40 40.37 11.79
CA PHE A 451 15.86 39.60 12.95
C PHE A 451 17.09 38.70 12.69
N GLY A 452 17.19 38.09 11.50
CA GLY A 452 18.27 37.14 11.18
C GLY A 452 19.67 37.76 11.26
N LEU A 453 19.85 38.97 10.71
CA LEU A 453 21.13 39.66 10.68
C LEU A 453 21.55 40.18 12.06
N ILE A 454 20.61 40.70 12.86
CA ILE A 454 20.86 41.20 14.22
C ILE A 454 21.27 40.04 15.14
N LEU A 455 20.56 38.90 15.07
CA LEU A 455 20.87 37.71 15.88
C LEU A 455 22.27 37.18 15.58
N ILE A 456 22.65 37.08 14.30
CA ILE A 456 23.99 36.65 13.86
C ILE A 456 25.08 37.63 14.34
N GLN A 457 24.86 38.94 14.29
CA GLN A 457 25.84 39.92 14.78
C GLN A 457 26.02 39.83 16.30
N ASN A 458 24.95 39.65 17.06
CA ASN A 458 25.01 39.53 18.52
C ASN A 458 25.64 38.20 18.96
N LEU A 459 25.34 37.09 18.30
CA LEU A 459 26.04 35.81 18.52
C LEU A 459 27.54 35.90 18.22
N LYS A 460 27.93 36.59 17.13
CA LYS A 460 29.34 36.87 16.83
C LYS A 460 30.02 37.81 17.84
N ARG A 461 29.28 38.62 18.61
CA ARG A 461 29.82 39.42 19.73
C ARG A 461 29.99 38.55 20.97
N LEU A 462 28.99 37.74 21.31
CA LEU A 462 29.00 36.83 22.47
C LEU A 462 30.12 35.78 22.36
N LEU A 463 30.28 35.13 21.21
CA LEU A 463 31.37 34.19 20.95
C LEU A 463 32.76 34.83 21.10
N ARG A 464 32.95 36.07 20.62
CA ARG A 464 34.21 36.81 20.79
C ARG A 464 34.47 37.27 22.23
N TRP A 465 33.44 37.39 23.06
CA TRP A 465 33.58 37.66 24.49
C TRP A 465 34.01 36.39 25.26
N VAL A 466 33.35 35.25 24.98
CA VAL A 466 33.72 33.95 25.56
C VAL A 466 35.14 33.53 25.17
N GLN A 467 35.53 33.68 23.91
CA GLN A 467 36.88 33.33 23.43
C GLN A 467 38.02 34.19 24.02
N ARG A 468 37.72 35.36 24.60
CA ARG A 468 38.72 36.23 25.26
C ARG A 468 38.88 35.96 26.75
N GLY A 469 38.24 34.92 27.29
CA GLY A 469 38.39 34.52 28.69
C GLY A 469 37.94 35.60 29.67
N GLY A 470 36.71 36.10 29.49
CA GLY A 470 36.14 37.19 30.28
C GLY A 470 36.25 36.97 31.79
N ARG A 471 37.19 37.68 32.43
CA ARG A 471 37.30 37.75 33.89
C ARG A 471 36.28 38.75 34.43
N VAL A 472 35.48 38.32 35.40
CA VAL A 472 34.69 39.25 36.23
C VAL A 472 35.58 39.70 37.40
N GLY A 473 35.56 41.01 37.69
CA GLY A 473 36.32 41.60 38.80
C GLY A 473 35.84 41.15 40.18
N PRO A 474 36.63 41.38 41.24
CA PRO A 474 36.35 40.81 42.55
C PRO A 474 35.33 41.63 43.34
N GLN A 475 34.09 41.11 43.46
CA GLN A 475 33.25 41.28 44.66
C GLN A 475 32.02 40.36 44.63
N GLY A 476 31.86 39.55 45.68
CA GLY A 476 30.58 38.96 46.12
C GLY A 476 29.86 37.98 45.18
N ALA A 477 30.21 36.70 45.22
CA ALA A 477 29.34 35.62 44.73
C ALA A 477 29.26 34.48 45.77
N PRO A 478 28.06 34.05 46.20
CA PRO A 478 27.91 32.78 46.90
C PRO A 478 28.24 31.61 45.97
N GLN A 479 29.07 30.68 46.42
CA GLN A 479 29.40 29.48 45.65
C GLN A 479 28.14 28.61 45.50
N GLY A 480 27.76 28.26 44.26
CA GLY A 480 26.60 27.38 44.02
C GLY A 480 26.08 27.27 42.58
N LYS A 481 26.43 28.17 41.63
CA LYS A 481 25.80 28.20 40.28
C LYS A 481 26.73 28.09 39.07
N PHE A 482 27.97 27.63 39.24
CA PHE A 482 28.89 27.42 38.10
C PHE A 482 28.60 26.15 37.26
N GLY A 483 27.90 25.16 37.83
CA GLY A 483 27.47 23.96 37.09
C GLY A 483 26.33 24.27 36.11
N GLU A 484 25.22 24.78 36.61
CA GLU A 484 24.01 25.08 35.81
C GLU A 484 24.30 26.03 34.64
N CYS A 485 25.09 27.09 34.87
CA CYS A 485 25.40 28.07 33.83
C CYS A 485 26.20 27.46 32.66
N ARG A 486 27.06 26.47 32.94
CA ARG A 486 27.83 25.76 31.90
C ARG A 486 26.93 24.83 31.09
N THR A 487 25.97 24.16 31.74
CA THR A 487 24.96 23.32 31.07
C THR A 487 24.00 24.14 30.22
N GLN A 488 23.53 25.29 30.72
CA GLN A 488 22.67 26.22 29.97
C GLN A 488 23.39 26.82 28.77
N VAL A 489 24.67 27.22 28.90
CA VAL A 489 25.47 27.70 27.75
C VAL A 489 25.70 26.57 26.73
N LEU A 490 25.96 25.33 27.16
CA LEU A 490 26.07 24.18 26.24
C LEU A 490 24.74 23.86 25.54
N PHE A 491 23.61 23.99 26.23
CA PHE A 491 22.26 23.82 25.67
C PHE A 491 21.96 24.88 24.60
N VAL A 492 22.20 26.16 24.92
CA VAL A 492 22.06 27.27 23.95
C VAL A 492 23.02 27.11 22.77
N VAL A 493 24.27 26.69 22.99
CA VAL A 493 25.25 26.44 21.90
C VAL A 493 24.81 25.25 21.03
N LYS A 494 24.20 24.20 21.59
CA LYS A 494 23.62 23.09 20.80
C LYS A 494 22.41 23.53 19.99
N ILE A 495 21.46 24.26 20.59
CA ILE A 495 20.29 24.80 19.87
C ILE A 495 20.70 25.77 18.76
N VAL A 496 21.64 26.69 19.04
CA VAL A 496 22.21 27.58 18.02
C VAL A 496 22.98 26.80 16.96
N GLY A 497 23.64 25.69 17.31
CA GLY A 497 24.28 24.78 16.34
C GLY A 497 23.28 24.12 15.38
N VAL A 498 22.15 23.62 15.91
CA VAL A 498 21.06 23.04 15.10
C VAL A 498 20.38 24.10 14.24
N LEU A 499 20.07 25.28 14.79
CA LEU A 499 19.51 26.40 14.04
C LEU A 499 20.46 26.90 12.94
N LEU A 500 21.77 26.95 13.21
CA LEU A 500 22.77 27.29 12.20
C LEU A 500 22.91 26.19 11.13
N GLN A 501 22.72 24.91 11.45
CA GLN A 501 22.62 23.86 10.43
C GLN A 501 21.36 24.03 9.57
N PHE A 502 20.20 24.29 10.17
CA PHE A 502 18.95 24.61 9.44
C PHE A 502 19.15 25.81 8.49
N VAL A 503 19.66 26.93 9.00
CA VAL A 503 19.95 28.11 8.17
C VAL A 503 20.97 27.80 7.07
N LYS A 504 21.99 26.98 7.34
CA LYS A 504 23.00 26.61 6.33
C LYS A 504 22.43 25.68 5.25
N ILE A 505 21.47 24.83 5.58
CA ILE A 505 20.73 24.00 4.61
C ILE A 505 19.81 24.88 3.76
N ILE A 506 19.03 25.77 4.38
CA ILE A 506 18.14 26.71 3.70
C ILE A 506 18.92 27.62 2.73
N VAL A 507 20.01 28.25 3.20
CA VAL A 507 20.84 29.14 2.37
C VAL A 507 21.57 28.38 1.26
N SER A 508 21.97 27.11 1.47
CA SER A 508 22.51 26.29 0.37
C SER A 508 21.45 26.02 -0.70
N TRP A 509 20.21 25.75 -0.30
CA TRP A 509 19.10 25.49 -1.22
C TRP A 509 18.59 26.75 -1.92
N GLU A 510 18.60 27.93 -1.29
CA GLU A 510 18.28 29.20 -1.96
C GLU A 510 19.36 29.58 -2.99
N ILE A 511 20.64 29.33 -2.70
CA ILE A 511 21.72 29.58 -3.66
C ILE A 511 21.57 28.69 -4.90
N ASP A 512 21.33 27.38 -4.72
CA ASP A 512 21.12 26.43 -5.81
C ASP A 512 19.79 26.66 -6.58
N ALA A 513 18.80 27.32 -5.96
CA ALA A 513 17.52 27.65 -6.59
C ALA A 513 17.52 29.01 -7.33
N VAL A 514 18.40 29.95 -6.95
CA VAL A 514 18.50 31.29 -7.55
C VAL A 514 19.62 31.37 -8.59
N TYR A 515 20.63 30.49 -8.51
CA TYR A 515 21.70 30.35 -9.51
C TYR A 515 21.89 28.88 -9.92
N PRO A 516 21.28 28.43 -11.03
CA PRO A 516 21.38 27.06 -11.54
C PRO A 516 22.71 26.75 -12.27
#